data_AF-A0A352UFJ9-F1
#
_entry.id   AF-A0A352UFJ9-F1
#
_cell.length_a   1.000
_cell.length_b   1.000
_cell.length_c   1.000
_cell.angle_alpha   90.00
_cell.angle_beta   90.00
_cell.angle_gamma   90.00
#
_symmetry.space_group_name_H-M   'P 1'
#
loop_
_entity.id
_entity.type
_entity.pdbx_description
1 polymer ?
#
loop_
_entity_poly.entity_id
_entity_poly.type
_entity_poly.pdbx_seq_one_letter_code
_entity_poly.pdbx_strand_id
1 'polypeptide(L)' 'MNPNDNHDYTGDLLSFVLSNPLVDVALVGMRTQEMVEANVRVCEDSSQKVDLAQLHEKYV' A
#
# COMPACT_ATOMS: atom_id res chain seq x y z
N MET A 1 -14.64 9.44 -3.77
CA MET A 1 -14.90 7.99 -3.90
C MET A 1 -15.89 7.80 -5.02
N ASN A 2 -15.48 7.12 -6.10
CA ASN A 2 -16.37 6.78 -7.21
C ASN A 2 -17.25 5.60 -6.79
N PRO A 3 -18.59 5.72 -6.77
CA PRO A 3 -19.48 4.65 -6.31
C PRO A 3 -19.43 3.38 -7.15
N ASN A 4 -18.89 3.44 -8.38
CA ASN A 4 -18.77 2.30 -9.28
C ASN A 4 -17.38 1.65 -9.23
N ASP A 5 -16.54 2.07 -8.29
CA ASP A 5 -15.18 1.58 -8.15
C ASP A 5 -15.16 0.36 -7.25
N ASN A 6 -14.92 -0.80 -7.88
CA ASN A 6 -14.79 -2.09 -7.21
C ASN A 6 -13.33 -2.53 -7.08
N HIS A 7 -12.37 -1.64 -7.34
CA HIS A 7 -10.95 -1.97 -7.21
C HIS A 7 -10.58 -2.14 -5.73
N ASP A 8 -9.84 -3.20 -5.42
CA ASP A 8 -9.31 -3.43 -4.08
C ASP A 8 -7.99 -2.68 -3.90
N TYR A 9 -8.08 -1.52 -3.24
CA TYR A 9 -6.95 -0.63 -2.97
C TYR A 9 -6.06 -1.08 -1.81
N THR A 10 -6.35 -2.21 -1.16
CA THR A 10 -5.62 -2.61 0.06
C THR A 10 -4.12 -2.74 -0.20
N GLY A 11 -3.72 -3.39 -1.30
CA GLY A 11 -2.32 -3.53 -1.68
C GLY A 11 -1.67 -2.20 -2.05
N ASP A 12 -2.35 -1.39 -2.88
CA ASP A 12 -1.85 -0.10 -3.34
C ASP A 12 -1.56 0.86 -2.18
N LEU A 13 -2.48 0.93 -1.21
CA LEU A 13 -2.35 1.78 -0.02
C LEU A 13 -1.26 1.28 0.92
N LEU A 14 -1.14 -0.04 1.11
CA LEU A 14 -0.09 -0.62 1.94
C LEU A 14 1.29 -0.36 1.33
N SER A 15 1.45 -0.58 0.02
CA SER A 15 2.67 -0.28 -0.73
C SER A 15 3.03 1.21 -0.63
N PHE A 16 2.05 2.11 -0.75
CA PHE A 16 2.28 3.55 -0.60
C PHE A 16 2.85 3.90 0.79
N VAL A 17 2.25 3.38 1.86
CA VAL A 17 2.73 3.63 3.24
C VAL A 17 4.14 3.10 3.44
N LEU A 18 4.43 1.88 2.98
CA LEU A 18 5.74 1.23 3.11
C LEU A 18 6.81 1.81 2.16
N SER A 19 6.41 2.61 1.18
CA SER A 19 7.35 3.34 0.32
C SER A 19 7.93 4.56 1.02
N ASN A 20 7.37 4.97 2.17
CA ASN A 20 7.88 6.09 2.94
C ASN A 20 9.11 5.67 3.75
N PRO A 21 10.30 6.25 3.47
CA PRO A 21 11.52 5.90 4.21
C PRO A 21 11.47 6.29 5.69
N LEU A 22 10.49 7.09 6.12
CA LEU A 22 10.27 7.46 7.53
C LEU A 22 9.33 6.50 8.26
N VAL A 23 8.81 5.46 7.58
CA VAL A 23 7.89 4.48 8.16
C VAL A 23 8.59 3.13 8.24
N ASP A 24 8.99 2.74 9.46
CA ASP A 24 9.58 1.43 9.71
C ASP A 24 8.53 0.31 9.86
N VAL A 25 7.33 0.65 10.36
CA VAL A 25 6.27 -0.32 10.66
C VAL A 25 4.90 0.26 10.33
N ALA A 26 4.08 -0.51 9.59
CA ALA A 26 2.67 -0.24 9.36
C ALA A 26 1.80 -1.26 10.10
N LEU A 27 0.95 -0.79 11.03
CA LEU A 27 0.00 -1.65 11.75
C LEU A 27 -1.32 -1.71 10.99
N VAL A 28 -1.72 -2.91 10.55
CA VAL A 28 -2.94 -3.13 9.77
C VAL A 28 -3.87 -4.10 10.52
N GLY A 29 -5.13 -3.70 10.67
CA GLY A 29 -6.17 -4.56 11.25
C GLY A 29 -6.74 -5.50 10.21
N MET A 30 -6.77 -6.81 10.50
CA MET A 30 -7.23 -7.85 9.57
C MET A 30 -8.28 -8.74 10.24
N ARG A 31 -9.20 -9.29 9.45
CA ARG A 31 -10.33 -10.10 9.94
C ARG A 31 -10.17 -11.59 9.68
N THR A 32 -9.41 -11.97 8.65
CA THR A 32 -9.18 -13.36 8.26
C THR A 32 -7.71 -13.60 7.98
N GLN A 33 -7.30 -14.87 7.97
CA GLN A 33 -5.91 -15.26 7.71
C GLN A 33 -5.49 -14.91 6.27
N GLU A 34 -6.39 -15.07 5.30
CA GLU A 34 -6.10 -14.83 3.88
C GLU A 34 -5.73 -13.36 3.62
N MET A 35 -6.36 -12.43 4.35
CA MET A 35 -6.00 -11.01 4.29
C MET A 35 -4.58 -10.76 4.82
N VAL A 36 -4.17 -11.49 5.86
CA VAL A 36 -2.80 -11.42 6.40
C VAL A 36 -1.81 -11.88 5.35
N GLU A 37 -2.05 -13.03 4.75
CA GLU A 37 -1.16 -13.59 3.73
C GLU A 37 -1.06 -12.69 2.49
N ALA A 38 -2.18 -12.09 2.07
CA ALA A 38 -2.19 -11.13 0.97
C ALA A 38 -1.32 -9.89 1.29
N ASN A 39 -1.49 -9.31 2.48
CA ASN A 39 -0.71 -8.14 2.90
C ASN A 39 0.78 -8.45 3.05
N VAL A 40 1.13 -9.64 3.57
CA VAL A 40 2.54 -10.07 3.65
C VAL A 40 3.17 -10.17 2.27
N ARG A 41 2.46 -10.69 1.26
CA ARG A 41 2.98 -10.74 -0.12
C ARG A 41 3.27 -9.36 -0.69
N VAL A 42 2.44 -8.36 -0.36
CA VAL A 42 2.65 -6.97 -0.77
C VAL A 42 3.90 -6.38 -0.10
N CYS A 43 4.14 -6.66 1.18
CA CYS A 43 5.34 -6.20 1.88
C CYS A 43 6.64 -6.75 1.28
N GLU A 44 6.63 -8.01 0.83
CA GLU A 44 7.80 -8.66 0.21
C GLU A 44 8.04 -8.19 -1.23
N ASP A 45 7.00 -7.66 -1.91
CA ASP A 45 7.10 -7.20 -3.28
C ASP A 45 7.64 -5.77 -3.38
N SER A 46 8.96 -5.67 -3.30
CA SER A 46 9.70 -4.41 -3.50
C SER A 46 9.48 -3.73 -4.87
N SER A 47 8.92 -4.43 -5.87
CA SER A 47 8.64 -3.84 -7.19
C SER A 47 7.40 -2.93 -7.20
N GLN A 48 6.56 -3.05 -6.17
CA GLN A 48 5.36 -2.21 -6.00
C GLN A 48 5.61 -0.93 -5.21
N LYS A 49 6.86 -0.67 -4.81
CA LYS A 49 7.20 0.56 -4.09
C LYS A 49 7.05 1.78 -5.00
N VAL A 50 6.30 2.75 -4.51
CA VAL A 50 6.02 4.01 -5.21
C VAL A 50 7.17 4.98 -4.94
N ASP A 51 7.66 5.64 -5.99
CA ASP A 51 8.57 6.77 -5.81
C ASP A 51 7.79 7.98 -5.29
N LEU A 52 7.86 8.19 -3.97
CA LEU A 52 7.16 9.27 -3.29
C LEU A 52 7.68 10.66 -3.69
N ALA A 53 8.96 10.78 -4.07
CA ALA A 53 9.52 12.06 -4.50
C ALA A 53 8.94 12.45 -5.87
N GLN A 54 8.90 11.51 -6.80
CA GLN A 54 8.26 11.71 -8.11
C GLN A 54 6.75 11.99 -7.96
N LEU A 55 6.07 11.31 -7.03
CA LEU A 55 4.66 11.56 -6.76
C LEU A 55 4.46 12.99 -6.25
N HIS A 56 5.28 13.45 -5.30
CA HIS A 56 5.21 14.80 -4.78
C HIS A 56 5.42 15.86 -5.88
N GLU A 57 6.44 15.71 -6.73
CA GLU A 57 6.69 16.64 -7.86
C GLU A 57 5.54 16.73 -8.87
N LYS A 58 4.77 15.65 -9.05
CA LYS A 58 3.66 15.64 -10.01
C LYS A 58 2.43 16.39 -9.51
N TYR A 59 2.22 16.46 -8.19
CA TYR A 59 0.99 16.96 -7.57
C TYR A 59 1.16 18.25 -6.76
N VAL A 60 2.39 18.70 -6.51
CA VAL A 60 2.74 19.96 -5.82
C VAL A 60 3.50 20.89 -6.75
#